data_AF-U6L8H8-F1
#
_entry.id   AF-U6L8H8-F1
#
_cell.length_a   1.000
_cell.length_b   1.000
_cell.length_c   1.000
_cell.angle_alpha   90.00
_cell.angle_beta   90.00
_cell.angle_gamma   90.00
#
_symmetry.space_group_name_H-M   'P 1'
#
loop_
_entity.id
_entity.type
_entity.pdbx_description
1 polymer ?
#
loop_
_entity_poly.entity_id
_entity_poly.type
_entity_poly.pdbx_seq_one_letter_code
_entity_poly.pdbx_strand_id
1 'polypeptide(L)'
;MGLSFVLGRLRGALGPFLALTGHQLRGQDLVYAAAAAAAAAAVAAAAVAAAAVVVAAAAVGAAGSVGAGDEYSLDAWEEIIDEHFDQPTVEEILSALDFSAKRNSPRVSAWAKAAAARLRQRSPLALQLTLELLQRQKQLQQEILEDAGISPYEWRHIKKVECLLPSTIYDDSRKQILEAVDERLLLHALKNEMRVAIRLICTSKDLVEGLRARILEEAPGVYTPPKWKDAPGVNLDWFFSGFRGFDSAGDVGGKGISEKERSKPKIQQQQQQQQQQQQQQQQQQQQQHQQQQQQQ
;
A
#
# COMPACT_ATOMS: atom_id res chain seq x y z
N MET A 1 6.74 9.07 -4.07
CA MET A 1 7.16 8.89 -2.67
C MET A 1 6.82 7.50 -2.11
N GLY A 2 6.04 6.67 -2.80
CA GLY A 2 5.74 5.29 -2.40
C GLY A 2 4.75 5.18 -1.25
N LEU A 3 4.02 6.25 -0.92
CA LEU A 3 3.05 6.24 0.18
C LEU A 3 1.87 5.33 -0.15
N SER A 4 1.45 5.27 -1.42
CA SER A 4 0.42 4.32 -1.88
C SER A 4 0.85 2.87 -1.66
N PHE A 5 2.13 2.55 -1.84
CA PHE A 5 2.68 1.23 -1.54
C PHE A 5 2.61 0.90 -0.04
N VAL A 6 3.05 1.82 0.82
CA VAL A 6 3.03 1.62 2.28
C VAL A 6 1.61 1.52 2.82
N LEU A 7 0.72 2.43 2.42
CA LEU A 7 -0.66 2.48 2.87
C LEU A 7 -1.48 1.30 2.34
N GLY A 8 -1.19 0.81 1.14
CA GLY A 8 -1.82 -0.39 0.57
C GLY A 8 -1.46 -1.70 1.28
N ARG A 9 -0.39 -1.72 2.10
CA ARG A 9 -0.02 -2.89 2.91
C ARG A 9 -0.71 -2.92 4.28
N LEU A 10 -1.31 -1.82 4.71
CA LEU A 10 -2.00 -1.77 5.99
C LEU A 10 -3.20 -2.73 6.00
N ARG A 11 -3.54 -3.22 7.18
CA ARG A 11 -4.68 -4.12 7.38
C ARG A 11 -6.01 -3.38 7.10
N GLY A 12 -6.99 -4.11 6.58
CA GLY A 12 -8.34 -3.61 6.36
C GLY A 12 -8.39 -2.34 5.50
N ALA A 13 -9.22 -1.40 5.92
CA ALA A 13 -9.39 -0.08 5.32
C ALA A 13 -8.63 1.03 6.08
N LEU A 14 -7.66 0.67 6.93
CA LEU A 14 -6.82 1.66 7.63
C LEU A 14 -6.00 2.52 6.64
N GLY A 15 -5.52 1.94 5.55
CA GLY A 15 -4.79 2.67 4.51
C GLY A 15 -5.60 3.84 3.94
N PRO A 16 -6.79 3.58 3.36
CA PRO A 16 -7.72 4.62 2.92
C PRO A 16 -8.07 5.63 4.02
N PHE A 17 -8.34 5.18 5.25
CA PHE A 17 -8.64 6.08 6.37
C PHE A 17 -7.51 7.06 6.66
N LEU A 18 -6.27 6.58 6.78
CA LEU A 18 -5.11 7.43 7.05
C LEU A 18 -4.84 8.38 5.89
N ALA A 19 -4.96 7.90 4.65
CA ALA A 19 -4.75 8.72 3.45
C ALA A 19 -5.76 9.87 3.36
N LEU A 20 -7.05 9.57 3.52
CA LEU A 20 -8.14 10.51 3.29
C LEU A 20 -8.34 11.47 4.48
N THR A 21 -8.15 11.00 5.72
CA THR A 21 -8.36 11.85 6.92
C THR A 21 -7.08 12.53 7.40
N GLY A 22 -5.89 12.04 6.99
CA GLY A 22 -4.58 12.46 7.51
C GLY A 22 -4.48 12.37 9.02
N HIS A 23 -5.09 11.34 9.61
CA HIS A 23 -4.98 11.08 11.04
C HIS A 23 -3.51 10.84 11.40
N GLN A 24 -3.01 11.52 12.42
CA GLN A 24 -1.63 11.38 12.89
C GLN A 24 -1.53 10.17 13.82
N LEU A 25 -0.73 9.18 13.42
CA LEU A 25 -0.36 8.06 14.30
C LEU A 25 0.71 8.51 15.29
N ARG A 26 0.62 8.06 16.54
CA ARG A 26 1.61 8.36 17.59
C ARG A 26 2.14 7.07 18.22
N GLY A 27 3.43 7.06 18.53
CA GLY A 27 4.07 6.04 19.37
C GLY A 27 3.74 4.60 19.00
N GLN A 28 3.01 3.92 19.88
CA GLN A 28 2.68 2.50 19.76
C GLN A 28 1.66 2.21 18.66
N ASP A 29 0.77 3.14 18.30
CA ASP A 29 -0.13 2.98 17.15
C ASP A 29 0.66 2.91 15.84
N LEU A 30 1.77 3.65 15.75
CA LEU A 30 2.68 3.52 14.62
C LEU A 30 3.35 2.14 14.64
N VAL A 31 3.75 1.63 15.81
CA VAL A 31 4.32 0.28 15.93
C VAL A 31 3.28 -0.78 15.58
N TYR A 32 2.00 -0.64 15.91
CA TYR A 32 0.96 -1.60 15.53
C TYR A 32 0.56 -1.51 14.06
N ALA A 33 0.42 -0.30 13.52
CA ALA A 33 0.19 -0.09 12.09
C ALA A 33 1.40 -0.56 11.28
N ALA A 34 2.61 -0.26 11.76
CA ALA A 34 3.86 -0.72 11.18
C ALA A 34 4.21 -2.15 11.56
N ALA A 35 3.62 -2.82 12.54
CA ALA A 35 3.79 -4.26 12.79
C ALA A 35 2.80 -5.06 11.94
N ALA A 36 1.66 -4.45 11.60
CA ALA A 36 0.80 -4.94 10.53
C ALA A 36 1.40 -4.70 9.13
N ALA A 37 2.26 -3.68 8.97
CA ALA A 37 3.00 -3.40 7.72
C ALA A 37 4.47 -3.84 7.73
N ALA A 38 5.02 -4.27 8.87
CA ALA A 38 6.38 -4.79 9.00
C ALA A 38 6.29 -6.22 8.49
N ALA A 39 6.94 -6.52 7.38
CA ALA A 39 8.35 -6.20 7.26
C ALA A 39 8.76 -5.61 5.89
N ALA A 40 8.20 -4.45 5.54
CA ALA A 40 8.68 -3.65 4.42
C ALA A 40 9.27 -2.29 4.87
N ALA A 41 10.60 -2.23 5.04
CA ALA A 41 11.48 -1.34 4.26
C ALA A 41 12.73 -0.87 5.04
N ALA A 42 13.89 -1.39 4.66
CA ALA A 42 15.18 -0.70 4.80
C ALA A 42 15.46 0.27 3.62
N VAL A 43 14.50 0.51 2.71
CA VAL A 43 14.79 1.21 1.43
C VAL A 43 14.01 2.53 1.24
N ALA A 44 13.09 2.92 2.12
CA ALA A 44 12.35 4.18 2.00
C ALA A 44 13.01 5.38 2.72
N ALA A 45 14.31 5.30 3.06
CA ALA A 45 14.97 6.30 3.91
C ALA A 45 15.38 7.60 3.19
N ALA A 46 15.32 7.68 1.85
CA ALA A 46 15.96 8.80 1.12
C ALA A 46 15.04 9.88 0.54
N ALA A 47 13.71 9.77 0.62
CA ALA A 47 12.82 10.73 -0.06
C ALA A 47 11.78 11.44 0.84
N VAL A 48 11.64 11.08 2.12
CA VAL A 48 10.55 11.57 2.98
C VAL A 48 10.83 12.96 3.61
N ALA A 49 11.90 13.66 3.21
CA ALA A 49 12.32 14.91 3.84
C ALA A 49 11.54 16.19 3.43
N ALA A 50 10.53 16.13 2.55
CA ALA A 50 9.95 17.37 1.97
C ALA A 50 8.43 17.58 2.12
N ALA A 51 7.67 16.67 2.74
CA ALA A 51 6.27 16.94 3.07
C ALA A 51 5.92 16.23 4.38
N ALA A 52 5.37 16.97 5.34
CA ALA A 52 5.09 16.57 6.71
C ALA A 52 4.11 15.39 6.83
N VAL A 53 4.58 14.20 6.49
CA VAL A 53 4.03 12.89 6.82
C VAL A 53 5.20 12.12 7.43
N VAL A 54 5.35 12.29 8.75
CA VAL A 54 6.36 11.59 9.55
C VAL A 54 6.00 10.10 9.58
N VAL A 55 6.45 9.35 8.58
CA VAL A 55 6.63 7.91 8.68
C VAL A 55 8.08 7.69 9.07
N ALA A 56 8.35 7.74 10.37
CA ALA A 56 9.62 7.33 10.95
C ALA A 56 9.68 5.79 11.03
N ALA A 57 9.82 5.13 9.88
CA ALA A 57 9.95 3.67 9.80
C ALA A 57 11.42 3.18 9.95
N ALA A 58 12.38 4.07 10.20
CA ALA A 58 13.80 3.69 10.32
C ALA A 58 14.27 3.39 11.76
N ALA A 59 13.42 3.50 12.79
CA ALA A 59 13.82 3.30 14.19
C ALA A 59 13.49 1.90 14.77
N VAL A 60 12.88 1.00 14.00
CA VAL A 60 12.43 -0.31 14.53
C VAL A 60 13.58 -1.34 14.60
N GLY A 61 14.71 -1.09 13.96
CA GLY A 61 15.88 -1.98 14.03
C GLY A 61 16.72 -1.90 15.32
N ALA A 62 16.45 -0.92 16.21
CA ALA A 62 17.29 -0.69 17.40
C ALA A 62 16.54 -0.11 18.62
N ALA A 63 15.21 -0.23 18.68
CA ALA A 63 14.44 0.16 19.86
C ALA A 63 14.13 -1.09 20.69
N GLY A 64 14.89 -1.26 21.79
CA GLY A 64 14.59 -2.25 22.82
C GLY A 64 13.16 -2.11 23.35
N SER A 65 12.57 -3.24 23.70
CA SER A 65 11.33 -3.43 24.48
C SER A 65 10.52 -2.14 24.70
N VAL A 66 9.63 -1.82 23.76
CA VAL A 66 8.55 -0.87 23.99
C VAL A 66 7.72 -1.42 25.17
N GLY A 67 7.63 -0.64 26.25
CA GLY A 67 7.05 -1.06 27.51
C GLY A 67 5.63 -1.60 27.35
N ALA A 68 5.32 -2.66 28.10
CA ALA A 68 4.07 -3.40 28.09
C ALA A 68 2.88 -2.63 28.72
N GLY A 69 2.71 -1.34 28.40
CA GLY A 69 1.84 -0.42 29.14
C GLY A 69 0.77 0.35 28.36
N ASP A 70 0.97 0.68 27.08
CA ASP A 70 -0.03 1.49 26.36
C ASP A 70 -0.87 0.62 25.41
N GLU A 71 -2.17 0.65 25.62
CA GLU A 71 -3.17 -0.11 24.85
C GLU A 71 -3.30 0.46 23.43
N TYR A 72 -3.43 -0.40 22.42
CA TYR A 72 -3.58 0.02 21.01
C TYR A 72 -4.86 0.86 20.86
N SER A 73 -4.70 2.18 20.68
CA SER A 73 -5.82 3.12 20.78
C SER A 73 -6.79 3.00 19.61
N LEU A 74 -6.35 2.39 18.51
CA LEU A 74 -7.13 2.20 17.29
C LEU A 74 -7.86 0.86 17.22
N ASP A 75 -7.59 -0.12 18.10
CA ASP A 75 -8.20 -1.46 18.05
C ASP A 75 -9.73 -1.40 18.03
N ALA A 76 -10.28 -0.60 18.95
CA ALA A 76 -11.72 -0.39 19.10
C ALA A 76 -12.37 0.37 17.92
N TRP A 77 -11.56 0.89 17.00
CA TRP A 77 -12.04 1.66 15.84
C TRP A 77 -11.82 0.95 14.51
N GLU A 78 -11.03 -0.14 14.45
CA GLU A 78 -10.72 -0.83 13.19
C GLU A 78 -11.97 -1.34 12.49
N GLU A 79 -12.85 -2.03 13.20
CA GLU A 79 -14.11 -2.54 12.63
C GLU A 79 -15.00 -1.42 12.08
N ILE A 80 -15.07 -0.30 12.82
CA ILE A 80 -15.83 0.87 12.40
C ILE A 80 -15.18 1.50 11.16
N ILE A 81 -13.85 1.61 11.12
CA ILE A 81 -13.13 2.16 9.98
C ILE A 81 -13.35 1.27 8.75
N ASP A 82 -13.24 -0.04 8.91
CA ASP A 82 -13.43 -1.02 7.84
C ASP A 82 -14.84 -0.96 7.25
N GLU A 83 -15.89 -0.83 8.08
CA GLU A 83 -17.29 -0.69 7.61
C GLU A 83 -17.47 0.54 6.68
N HIS A 84 -16.77 1.64 6.95
CA HIS A 84 -17.00 2.91 6.26
C HIS A 84 -16.04 3.17 5.09
N PHE A 85 -14.79 2.71 5.20
CA PHE A 85 -13.71 3.03 4.25
C PHE A 85 -13.44 1.93 3.22
N ASP A 86 -14.16 0.81 3.24
CA ASP A 86 -14.12 -0.23 2.19
C ASP A 86 -14.94 0.15 0.93
N GLN A 87 -15.63 1.30 0.94
CA GLN A 87 -16.46 1.75 -0.18
C GLN A 87 -15.62 2.17 -1.41
N PRO A 88 -16.11 1.94 -2.65
CA PRO A 88 -15.38 2.23 -3.87
C PRO A 88 -15.26 3.73 -4.19
N THR A 89 -16.16 4.59 -3.71
CA THR A 89 -16.16 6.02 -4.05
C THR A 89 -16.14 6.92 -2.81
N VAL A 90 -15.54 8.12 -2.94
CA VAL A 90 -15.50 9.11 -1.84
C VAL A 90 -16.90 9.57 -1.44
N GLU A 91 -17.82 9.65 -2.39
CA GLU A 91 -19.22 10.03 -2.17
C GLU A 91 -19.94 8.99 -1.31
N GLU A 92 -19.71 7.71 -1.58
CA GLU A 92 -20.24 6.61 -0.77
C GLU A 92 -19.65 6.63 0.64
N ILE A 93 -18.33 6.85 0.79
CA ILE A 93 -17.67 7.00 2.11
C ILE A 93 -18.32 8.15 2.90
N LEU A 94 -18.54 9.31 2.28
CA LEU A 94 -19.18 10.45 2.94
C LEU A 94 -20.63 10.13 3.34
N SER A 95 -21.39 9.46 2.47
CA SER A 95 -22.77 9.07 2.76
C SER A 95 -22.86 8.06 3.91
N ALA A 96 -21.93 7.11 3.98
CA ALA A 96 -21.83 6.13 5.06
C ALA A 96 -21.50 6.82 6.40
N LEU A 97 -20.55 7.75 6.39
CA LEU A 97 -20.20 8.56 7.57
C LEU A 97 -21.38 9.44 8.03
N ASP A 98 -22.12 10.06 7.11
CA ASP A 98 -23.30 10.86 7.44
C ASP A 98 -24.47 10.01 7.99
N PHE A 99 -24.61 8.77 7.53
CA PHE A 99 -25.57 7.82 8.09
C PHE A 99 -25.18 7.40 9.52
N SER A 100 -23.91 7.05 9.72
CA SER A 100 -23.37 6.67 11.03
C SER A 100 -23.38 7.83 12.03
N ALA A 101 -23.23 9.06 11.55
CA ALA A 101 -23.39 10.28 12.36
C ALA A 101 -24.80 10.42 12.96
N LYS A 102 -25.83 9.79 12.37
CA LYS A 102 -27.22 9.80 12.85
C LYS A 102 -27.56 8.60 13.75
N ARG A 103 -26.69 7.59 13.89
CA ARG A 103 -26.92 6.42 14.78
C ARG A 103 -26.82 6.83 16.27
N ASN A 104 -27.47 6.02 17.13
CA ASN A 104 -27.62 6.28 18.58
C ASN A 104 -26.35 6.07 19.43
N SER A 105 -25.20 5.72 18.84
CA SER A 105 -23.95 5.56 19.57
C SER A 105 -23.22 6.92 19.64
N PRO A 106 -23.17 7.60 20.80
CA PRO A 106 -22.65 8.96 20.89
C PRO A 106 -21.15 9.06 20.52
N ARG A 107 -20.37 8.03 20.88
CA ARG A 107 -18.94 7.93 20.55
C ARG A 107 -18.69 7.82 19.05
N VAL A 108 -19.43 6.95 18.37
CA VAL A 108 -19.30 6.74 16.91
C VAL A 108 -19.84 7.93 16.14
N SER A 109 -20.97 8.51 16.59
CA SER A 109 -21.54 9.72 15.98
C SER A 109 -20.58 10.90 16.01
N ALA A 110 -19.90 11.12 17.15
CA ALA A 110 -18.90 12.20 17.28
C ALA A 110 -17.69 11.98 16.35
N TRP A 111 -17.17 10.75 16.30
CA TRP A 111 -16.07 10.38 15.41
C TRP A 111 -16.45 10.55 13.93
N ALA A 112 -17.60 10.03 13.51
CA ALA A 112 -18.05 10.11 12.13
C ALA A 112 -18.25 11.57 11.68
N LYS A 113 -18.83 12.42 12.55
CA LYS A 113 -18.94 13.86 12.30
C LYS A 113 -17.57 14.53 12.15
N ALA A 114 -16.61 14.20 13.01
CA ALA A 114 -15.26 14.73 12.92
C ALA A 114 -14.52 14.26 11.66
N ALA A 115 -14.65 12.98 11.29
CA ALA A 115 -14.08 12.42 10.07
C ALA A 115 -14.67 13.07 8.82
N ALA A 116 -16.00 13.18 8.74
CA ALA A 116 -16.69 13.83 7.62
C ALA A 116 -16.35 15.32 7.50
N ALA A 117 -16.20 16.03 8.63
CA ALA A 117 -15.76 17.42 8.64
C ALA A 117 -14.33 17.56 8.07
N ARG A 118 -13.41 16.65 8.42
CA ARG A 118 -12.04 16.63 7.87
C ARG A 118 -12.02 16.37 6.36
N LEU A 119 -12.84 15.44 5.88
CA LEU A 119 -12.94 15.15 4.44
C LEU A 119 -13.45 16.38 3.66
N ARG A 120 -14.50 17.05 4.17
CA ARG A 120 -15.06 18.25 3.54
C ARG A 120 -14.13 19.47 3.52
N GLN A 121 -13.10 19.50 4.37
CA GLN A 121 -12.08 20.55 4.37
C GLN A 121 -11.05 20.38 3.23
N ARG A 122 -10.97 19.19 2.62
CA ARG A 122 -9.98 18.85 1.60
C ARG A 122 -10.56 19.00 0.19
N SER A 123 -9.68 19.15 -0.81
CA SER A 123 -10.11 19.15 -2.21
C SER A 123 -10.74 17.79 -2.58
N PRO A 124 -11.95 17.78 -3.17
CA PRO A 124 -12.63 16.55 -3.57
C PRO A 124 -11.85 15.80 -4.64
N LEU A 125 -11.19 16.52 -5.55
CA LEU A 125 -10.32 15.94 -6.58
C LEU A 125 -9.11 15.24 -5.94
N ALA A 126 -8.50 15.85 -4.92
CA ALA A 126 -7.40 15.22 -4.21
C ALA A 126 -7.83 13.95 -3.46
N LEU A 127 -9.03 13.94 -2.85
CA LEU A 127 -9.59 12.77 -2.20
C LEU A 127 -9.85 11.64 -3.19
N GLN A 128 -10.49 11.94 -4.33
CA GLN A 128 -10.77 10.96 -5.38
C GLN A 128 -9.49 10.35 -5.94
N LEU A 129 -8.48 11.17 -6.27
CA LEU A 129 -7.19 10.68 -6.78
C LEU A 129 -6.45 9.82 -5.76
N THR A 130 -6.53 10.17 -4.46
CA THR A 130 -5.89 9.40 -3.39
C THR A 130 -6.56 8.02 -3.25
N LEU A 131 -7.89 7.96 -3.30
CA LEU A 131 -8.63 6.71 -3.25
C LEU A 131 -8.30 5.82 -4.46
N GLU A 132 -8.31 6.39 -5.66
CA GLU A 132 -7.95 5.71 -6.92
C GLU A 132 -6.51 5.15 -6.89
N LEU A 133 -5.55 5.92 -6.37
CA LEU A 133 -4.16 5.45 -6.21
C LEU A 133 -4.07 4.18 -5.36
N LEU A 134 -4.82 4.12 -4.25
CA LEU A 134 -4.85 2.95 -3.37
C LEU A 134 -5.59 1.77 -4.00
N GLN A 135 -6.69 2.02 -4.68
CA GLN A 135 -7.46 0.98 -5.36
C GLN A 135 -6.69 0.35 -6.51
N ARG A 136 -6.04 1.15 -7.36
CA ARG A 136 -5.16 0.65 -8.43
C ARG A 136 -4.00 -0.18 -7.88
N GLN A 137 -3.45 0.21 -6.74
CA GLN A 137 -2.40 -0.57 -6.08
C GLN A 137 -2.91 -1.95 -5.61
N LYS A 138 -4.13 -2.01 -5.06
CA LYS A 138 -4.79 -3.27 -4.65
C LYS A 138 -5.12 -4.15 -5.85
N GLN A 139 -5.62 -3.56 -6.94
CA GLN A 139 -5.90 -4.27 -8.20
C GLN A 139 -4.63 -4.84 -8.81
N LEU A 140 -3.56 -4.05 -8.91
CA LEU A 140 -2.28 -4.52 -9.42
C LEU A 140 -1.70 -5.67 -8.58
N GLN A 141 -1.88 -5.62 -7.25
CA GLN A 141 -1.47 -6.75 -6.41
C GLN A 141 -2.24 -8.02 -6.77
N GLN A 142 -3.56 -7.94 -6.98
CA GLN A 142 -4.36 -9.08 -7.39
C GLN A 142 -3.89 -9.62 -8.75
N GLU A 143 -3.67 -8.75 -9.74
CA GLU A 143 -3.16 -9.12 -11.06
C GLU A 143 -1.79 -9.80 -10.99
N ILE A 144 -0.86 -9.27 -10.19
CA ILE A 144 0.49 -9.88 -10.01
C ILE A 144 0.37 -11.27 -9.39
N LEU A 145 -0.52 -11.46 -8.42
CA LEU A 145 -0.72 -12.75 -7.76
C LEU A 145 -1.37 -13.77 -8.70
N GLU A 146 -2.37 -13.35 -9.47
CA GLU A 146 -3.02 -14.17 -10.50
C GLU A 146 -2.02 -14.58 -11.60
N ASP A 147 -1.19 -13.65 -12.06
CA ASP A 147 -0.15 -13.91 -13.06
C ASP A 147 0.94 -14.86 -12.57
N ALA A 148 1.22 -14.86 -11.27
CA ALA A 148 2.16 -15.76 -10.62
C ALA A 148 1.54 -17.12 -10.26
N GLY A 149 0.21 -17.27 -10.38
CA GLY A 149 -0.52 -18.47 -9.95
C GLY A 149 -0.49 -18.70 -8.44
N ILE A 150 -0.27 -17.63 -7.65
CA ILE A 150 -0.19 -17.72 -6.19
C ILE A 150 -1.58 -17.49 -5.60
N SER A 151 -2.08 -18.45 -4.84
CA SER A 151 -3.38 -18.29 -4.18
C SER A 151 -3.31 -17.22 -3.06
N PRO A 152 -4.41 -16.49 -2.76
CA PRO A 152 -4.44 -15.55 -1.64
C PRO A 152 -4.13 -16.18 -0.27
N TYR A 153 -4.32 -17.50 -0.14
CA TYR A 153 -3.93 -18.25 1.05
C TYR A 153 -2.41 -18.41 1.14
N GLU A 154 -1.76 -18.86 0.06
CA GLU A 154 -0.30 -18.97 -0.01
C GLU A 154 0.38 -17.61 0.17
N TRP A 155 -0.18 -16.55 -0.41
CA TRP A 155 0.34 -15.19 -0.22
C TRP A 155 0.33 -14.77 1.26
N ARG A 156 -0.75 -15.09 2.01
CA ARG A 156 -0.80 -14.87 3.46
C ARG A 156 0.25 -15.69 4.21
N HIS A 157 0.64 -16.86 3.72
CA HIS A 157 1.72 -17.67 4.31
C HIS A 157 3.10 -17.07 4.01
N ILE A 158 3.33 -16.62 2.77
CA ILE A 158 4.58 -15.98 2.35
C ILE A 158 4.81 -14.70 3.16
N LYS A 159 3.79 -13.86 3.35
CA LYS A 159 3.88 -12.65 4.17
C LYS A 159 4.29 -12.90 5.62
N LYS A 160 3.92 -14.04 6.22
CA LYS A 160 4.34 -14.36 7.59
C LYS A 160 5.85 -14.60 7.72
N VAL A 161 6.51 -14.96 6.62
CA VAL A 161 7.97 -15.20 6.58
C VAL A 161 8.77 -13.91 6.49
N GLU A 162 8.13 -12.77 6.17
CA GLU A 162 8.78 -11.45 6.08
C GLU A 162 9.54 -11.07 7.36
N CYS A 163 9.02 -11.50 8.53
CA CYS A 163 9.61 -11.23 9.84
C CYS A 163 10.58 -12.31 10.34
N LEU A 164 10.82 -13.36 9.55
CA LEU A 164 11.69 -14.48 9.92
C LEU A 164 13.04 -14.37 9.21
N LEU A 165 14.12 -14.56 9.95
CA LEU A 165 15.43 -14.80 9.35
C LEU A 165 15.37 -16.11 8.58
N PRO A 166 15.72 -16.12 7.28
CA PRO A 166 15.72 -17.34 6.50
C PRO A 166 16.67 -18.36 7.12
N SER A 167 16.14 -19.53 7.47
CA SER A 167 16.92 -20.63 8.03
C SER A 167 17.09 -21.77 7.02
N THR A 168 16.15 -21.85 6.08
CA THR A 168 16.08 -22.91 5.06
C THR A 168 16.05 -22.28 3.67
N ILE A 169 16.56 -23.01 2.67
CA ILE A 169 16.49 -22.63 1.24
C ILE A 169 15.06 -22.30 0.80
N TYR A 170 14.07 -22.95 1.41
CA TYR A 170 12.65 -22.71 1.16
C TYR A 170 12.17 -21.35 1.69
N ASP A 171 12.68 -20.91 2.83
CA ASP A 171 12.41 -19.58 3.39
C ASP A 171 13.05 -18.50 2.51
N ASP A 172 14.28 -18.74 2.03
CA ASP A 172 14.96 -17.86 1.06
C ASP A 172 14.15 -17.72 -0.22
N SER A 173 13.64 -18.83 -0.77
CA SER A 173 12.82 -18.82 -1.99
C SER A 173 11.53 -18.02 -1.80
N ARG A 174 10.87 -18.16 -0.64
CA ARG A 174 9.67 -17.39 -0.30
C ARG A 174 9.97 -15.90 -0.15
N LYS A 175 11.09 -15.56 0.47
CA LYS A 175 11.56 -14.18 0.64
C LYS A 175 11.87 -13.54 -0.71
N GLN A 176 12.51 -14.25 -1.63
CA GLN A 176 12.75 -13.77 -2.99
C GLN A 176 11.46 -13.49 -3.76
N ILE A 177 10.43 -14.35 -3.62
CA ILE A 177 9.12 -14.12 -4.24
C ILE A 177 8.50 -12.84 -3.67
N LEU A 178 8.56 -12.65 -2.34
CA LEU A 178 8.04 -11.46 -1.69
C LEU A 178 8.76 -10.19 -2.19
N GLU A 179 10.09 -10.19 -2.19
CA GLU A 179 10.91 -9.07 -2.67
C GLU A 179 10.61 -8.72 -4.13
N ALA A 180 10.45 -9.73 -5.00
CA ALA A 180 10.12 -9.52 -6.41
C ALA A 180 8.71 -8.94 -6.62
N VAL A 181 7.73 -9.35 -5.81
CA VAL A 181 6.38 -8.78 -5.84
C VAL A 181 6.41 -7.33 -5.33
N ASP A 182 7.12 -7.09 -4.24
CA ASP A 182 7.21 -5.77 -3.62
C ASP A 182 7.95 -4.76 -4.49
N GLU A 183 9.01 -5.18 -5.19
CA GLU A 183 9.71 -4.35 -6.18
C GLU A 183 8.76 -3.88 -7.28
N ARG A 184 7.97 -4.79 -7.85
CA ARG A 184 7.00 -4.44 -8.91
C ARG A 184 5.90 -3.52 -8.43
N LEU A 185 5.37 -3.79 -7.25
CA LEU A 185 4.34 -2.98 -6.62
C LEU A 185 4.86 -1.57 -6.30
N LEU A 186 6.09 -1.47 -5.80
CA LEU A 186 6.72 -0.19 -5.50
C LEU A 186 7.00 0.60 -6.77
N LEU A 187 7.52 -0.04 -7.83
CA LEU A 187 7.80 0.63 -9.10
C LEU A 187 6.51 1.18 -9.73
N HIS A 188 5.43 0.41 -9.74
CA HIS A 188 4.14 0.90 -10.25
C HIS A 188 3.56 2.01 -9.38
N ALA A 189 3.60 1.89 -8.06
CA ALA A 189 3.18 2.94 -7.14
C ALA A 189 3.93 4.24 -7.41
N LEU A 190 5.25 4.19 -7.54
CA LEU A 190 6.09 5.35 -7.84
C LEU A 190 5.76 5.96 -9.21
N LYS A 191 5.57 5.14 -10.24
CA LYS A 191 5.17 5.61 -11.58
C LYS A 191 3.81 6.32 -11.53
N ASN A 192 2.81 5.72 -10.90
CA ASN A 192 1.46 6.29 -10.78
C ASN A 192 1.46 7.58 -9.98
N GLU A 193 2.12 7.61 -8.83
CA GLU A 193 2.26 8.82 -8.01
C GLU A 193 2.96 9.95 -8.76
N MET A 194 4.02 9.65 -9.51
CA MET A 194 4.74 10.64 -10.30
C MET A 194 3.85 11.23 -11.42
N ARG A 195 3.11 10.37 -12.13
CA ARG A 195 2.16 10.80 -13.17
C ARG A 195 1.08 11.73 -12.61
N VAL A 196 0.47 11.32 -11.50
CA VAL A 196 -0.57 12.10 -10.82
C VAL A 196 0.00 13.42 -10.30
N ALA A 197 1.17 13.41 -9.66
CA ALA A 197 1.79 14.61 -9.10
C ALA A 197 2.11 15.66 -10.17
N ILE A 198 2.75 15.26 -11.27
CA ILE A 198 3.08 16.18 -12.37
C ILE A 198 1.80 16.80 -12.95
N ARG A 199 0.76 16.00 -13.19
CA ARG A 199 -0.50 16.50 -13.75
C ARG A 199 -1.27 17.39 -12.80
N LEU A 200 -1.26 17.07 -11.51
CA LEU A 200 -1.79 17.96 -10.48
C LEU A 200 -1.09 19.32 -10.50
N ILE A 201 0.24 19.33 -10.53
CA ILE A 201 1.02 20.58 -10.58
C ILE A 201 0.72 21.40 -11.84
N CYS A 202 0.58 20.74 -13.00
CA CYS A 202 0.37 21.43 -14.27
C CYS A 202 -1.08 21.85 -14.54
N THR A 203 -2.08 21.20 -13.93
CA THR A 203 -3.49 21.33 -14.34
C THR A 203 -4.41 21.81 -13.23
N SER A 204 -4.15 21.46 -11.96
CA SER A 204 -5.09 21.78 -10.88
C SER A 204 -4.78 23.16 -10.27
N LYS A 205 -5.81 24.01 -10.25
CA LYS A 205 -5.78 25.25 -9.47
C LYS A 205 -5.86 24.96 -7.97
N ASP A 206 -6.47 23.82 -7.62
CA ASP A 206 -6.67 23.35 -6.25
C ASP A 206 -5.37 23.20 -5.47
N LEU A 207 -4.30 22.70 -6.09
CA LEU A 207 -3.00 22.56 -5.43
C LEU A 207 -2.45 23.93 -5.02
N VAL A 208 -2.51 24.90 -5.93
CA VAL A 208 -1.99 26.26 -5.70
C VAL A 208 -2.82 26.97 -4.64
N GLU A 209 -4.15 26.88 -4.71
CA GLU A 209 -5.03 27.46 -3.69
C GLU A 209 -4.89 26.76 -2.33
N GLY A 210 -4.66 25.45 -2.30
CA GLY A 210 -4.38 24.71 -1.07
C GLY A 210 -3.04 25.11 -0.43
N LEU A 211 -1.98 25.25 -1.22
CA LEU A 211 -0.68 25.75 -0.75
C LEU A 211 -0.80 27.19 -0.24
N ARG A 212 -1.51 28.04 -0.99
CA ARG A 212 -1.77 29.42 -0.60
C ARG A 212 -2.53 29.50 0.71
N ALA A 213 -3.58 28.71 0.88
CA ALA A 213 -4.33 28.62 2.14
C ALA A 213 -3.41 28.26 3.30
N ARG A 214 -2.61 27.20 3.15
CA ARG A 214 -1.76 26.68 4.23
C ARG A 214 -0.60 27.60 4.61
N ILE A 215 -0.01 28.32 3.65
CA ILE A 215 1.04 29.30 3.93
C ILE A 215 0.45 30.56 4.59
N LEU A 216 -0.77 30.95 4.22
CA LEU A 216 -1.44 32.15 4.73
C LEU A 216 -2.28 31.89 5.99
N GLU A 217 -2.33 30.67 6.52
CA GLU A 217 -2.99 30.34 7.80
C GLU A 217 -2.44 31.20 8.96
N GLU A 218 -1.18 31.63 8.89
CA GLU A 218 -0.53 32.47 9.92
C GLU A 218 -0.90 33.97 9.82
N ALA A 219 -1.59 34.39 8.75
CA ALA A 219 -1.94 35.80 8.51
C ALA A 219 -3.48 36.00 8.44
N PRO A 220 -4.17 36.06 9.59
CA PRO A 220 -5.63 36.21 9.62
C PRO A 220 -6.07 37.54 8.99
N GLY A 221 -6.94 37.49 7.98
CA GLY A 221 -7.59 38.64 7.36
C GLY A 221 -7.23 38.91 5.89
N VAL A 222 -6.18 38.28 5.35
CA VAL A 222 -5.73 38.51 3.96
C VAL A 222 -6.37 37.54 2.96
N TYR A 223 -6.81 36.37 3.43
CA TYR A 223 -7.22 35.28 2.55
C TYR A 223 -8.38 34.47 3.13
N THR A 224 -9.40 34.23 2.31
CA THR A 224 -10.53 33.35 2.65
C THR A 224 -10.23 31.97 2.08
N PRO A 225 -10.26 30.90 2.90
CA PRO A 225 -9.98 29.56 2.41
C PRO A 225 -10.96 29.16 1.31
N PRO A 226 -10.50 28.41 0.29
CA PRO A 226 -11.35 28.01 -0.81
C PRO A 226 -12.45 27.07 -0.30
N LYS A 227 -13.70 27.37 -0.68
CA LYS A 227 -14.78 26.38 -0.59
C LYS A 227 -14.69 25.49 -1.82
N TRP A 228 -14.29 24.25 -1.62
CA TRP A 228 -14.25 23.26 -2.67
C TRP A 228 -15.67 23.01 -3.18
N LYS A 229 -15.87 23.11 -4.50
CA LYS A 229 -17.11 22.66 -5.13
C LYS A 229 -16.96 21.19 -5.46
N ASP A 230 -18.02 20.41 -5.25
CA ASP A 230 -18.09 19.05 -5.77
C ASP A 230 -17.92 19.14 -7.29
N ALA A 231 -16.98 18.40 -7.85
CA ALA A 231 -16.68 18.39 -9.27
C ALA A 231 -17.14 17.06 -9.89
N PRO A 232 -18.45 16.85 -10.09
CA PRO A 232 -18.93 15.65 -10.76
C PRO A 232 -18.47 15.68 -12.21
N GLY A 233 -17.71 14.66 -12.64
CA GLY A 233 -17.31 14.47 -14.04
C GLY A 233 -15.84 14.74 -14.39
N VAL A 234 -14.94 14.84 -13.40
CA VAL A 234 -13.50 14.84 -13.69
C VAL A 234 -13.09 13.44 -14.17
N ASN A 235 -12.50 13.34 -15.36
CA ASN A 235 -11.97 12.08 -15.87
C ASN A 235 -10.70 11.71 -15.07
N LEU A 236 -10.85 10.80 -14.10
CA LEU A 236 -9.76 10.35 -13.23
C LEU A 236 -8.69 9.59 -14.03
N ASP A 237 -9.09 8.77 -15.01
CA ASP A 237 -8.19 8.01 -15.87
C ASP A 237 -7.16 8.87 -16.59
N TRP A 238 -7.55 10.09 -16.94
CA TRP A 238 -6.63 11.05 -17.54
C TRP A 238 -5.40 11.23 -16.63
N PHE A 239 -5.56 11.40 -15.32
CA PHE A 239 -4.44 11.59 -14.40
C PHE A 239 -3.44 10.42 -14.34
N PHE A 240 -3.90 9.21 -14.68
CA PHE A 240 -3.08 8.00 -14.66
C PHE A 240 -2.49 7.63 -16.02
N SER A 241 -2.94 8.26 -17.10
CA SER A 241 -2.47 7.94 -18.44
C SER A 241 -0.97 8.20 -18.59
N GLY A 242 -0.34 7.43 -19.48
CA GLY A 242 1.09 7.57 -19.75
C GLY A 242 1.48 8.93 -20.33
N PHE A 243 2.73 9.33 -20.14
CA PHE A 243 3.27 10.52 -20.81
C PHE A 243 3.61 10.14 -22.25
N ARG A 244 3.10 10.91 -23.22
CA ARG A 244 3.45 10.73 -24.64
C ARG A 244 4.97 10.79 -24.80
N GLY A 245 5.57 9.72 -25.31
CA GLY A 245 7.00 9.60 -25.59
C GLY A 245 7.87 9.03 -24.46
N PHE A 246 7.37 8.94 -23.23
CA PHE A 246 8.10 8.32 -22.11
C PHE A 246 7.71 6.85 -21.92
N ASP A 247 6.41 6.55 -22.08
CA ASP A 247 5.88 5.21 -21.93
C ASP A 247 5.93 4.38 -23.21
N SER A 248 6.29 4.96 -24.37
CA SER A 248 6.42 4.22 -25.65
C SER A 248 7.57 3.21 -25.68
N ALA A 249 8.40 3.17 -24.63
CA ALA A 249 9.39 2.11 -24.45
C ALA A 249 8.86 0.89 -23.66
N GLY A 250 7.67 0.95 -23.06
CA GLY A 250 7.13 -0.12 -22.20
C GLY A 250 5.61 -0.28 -22.12
N ASP A 251 4.81 0.64 -22.67
CA ASP A 251 3.36 0.67 -22.53
C ASP A 251 2.70 0.81 -23.91
N VAL A 252 2.57 -0.34 -24.59
CA VAL A 252 1.55 -0.50 -25.63
C VAL A 252 0.36 -1.18 -24.94
N GLY A 253 -0.67 -0.40 -24.68
CA GLY A 253 -1.98 -0.93 -24.34
C GLY A 253 -2.38 -2.01 -25.35
N GLY A 254 -2.71 -3.20 -24.84
CA GLY A 254 -3.26 -4.28 -25.65
C GLY A 254 -2.24 -5.28 -26.21
N LYS A 255 -1.41 -5.88 -25.36
CA LYS A 255 -1.04 -7.32 -25.38
C LYS A 255 -0.10 -7.59 -24.22
N GLY A 256 -0.60 -8.27 -23.18
CA GLY A 256 0.16 -8.66 -21.99
C GLY A 256 1.24 -9.71 -22.27
N ILE A 257 2.31 -9.34 -22.99
CA ILE A 257 3.32 -10.31 -23.45
C ILE A 257 4.76 -9.83 -23.19
N SER A 258 5.12 -8.54 -23.26
CA SER A 258 6.56 -8.16 -23.28
C SER A 258 7.30 -8.15 -21.91
N GLU A 259 6.68 -7.69 -20.82
CA GLU A 259 7.29 -7.80 -19.46
C GLU A 259 6.90 -9.11 -18.74
N LYS A 260 5.74 -9.66 -19.10
CA LYS A 260 5.30 -11.02 -18.71
C LYS A 260 6.34 -12.06 -19.13
N GLU A 261 6.92 -11.94 -20.32
CA GLU A 261 7.91 -12.89 -20.86
C GLU A 261 9.31 -12.77 -20.28
N ARG A 262 9.72 -11.66 -19.63
CA ARG A 262 11.06 -11.59 -18.99
C ARG A 262 11.14 -12.22 -17.61
N SER A 263 10.00 -12.34 -16.94
CA SER A 263 9.96 -12.77 -15.54
C SER A 263 9.29 -14.12 -15.33
N LYS A 264 8.33 -14.50 -16.18
CA LYS A 264 7.81 -15.87 -16.26
C LYS A 264 8.92 -16.92 -16.43
N PRO A 265 9.93 -16.75 -17.32
CA PRO A 265 11.02 -17.71 -17.42
C PRO A 265 11.90 -17.73 -16.18
N LYS A 266 12.06 -16.61 -15.43
CA LYS A 266 12.84 -16.62 -14.18
C LYS A 266 12.15 -17.43 -13.10
N ILE A 267 10.87 -17.18 -12.85
CA ILE A 267 10.09 -17.91 -11.84
C ILE A 267 9.94 -19.39 -12.24
N GLN A 268 9.70 -19.67 -13.53
CA GLN A 268 9.52 -21.03 -14.02
C GLN A 268 10.84 -21.83 -14.12
N GLN A 269 11.96 -21.18 -14.46
CA GLN A 269 13.29 -21.79 -14.35
C GLN A 269 13.62 -22.10 -12.90
N GLN A 270 13.26 -21.21 -11.96
CA GLN A 270 13.54 -21.42 -10.55
C GLN A 270 12.73 -22.61 -9.99
N GLN A 271 11.46 -22.75 -10.40
CA GLN A 271 10.64 -23.92 -10.07
C GLN A 271 11.20 -25.22 -10.69
N GLN A 272 11.66 -25.19 -11.94
CA GLN A 272 12.29 -26.37 -12.58
C GLN A 272 13.61 -26.75 -11.90
N GLN A 273 14.44 -25.78 -11.51
CA GLN A 273 15.68 -26.04 -10.77
C GLN A 273 15.38 -26.66 -9.39
N GLN A 274 14.35 -26.19 -8.69
CA GLN A 274 13.91 -26.80 -7.43
C GLN A 274 13.46 -28.25 -7.61
N GLN A 275 12.69 -28.56 -8.65
CA GLN A 275 12.26 -29.94 -8.93
C GLN A 275 13.44 -30.85 -9.27
N GLN A 276 14.41 -30.38 -10.07
CA GLN A 276 15.61 -31.16 -10.39
C GLN A 276 16.47 -31.43 -9.15
N GLN A 277 16.61 -30.46 -8.25
CA GLN A 277 17.37 -30.64 -7.00
C GLN A 277 16.68 -31.64 -6.06
N GLN A 278 15.35 -31.62 -5.93
CA GLN A 278 14.61 -32.60 -5.15
C GLN A 278 14.78 -34.03 -5.71
N GLN A 279 14.74 -34.18 -7.04
CA GLN A 279 14.98 -35.49 -7.67
C GLN A 279 16.40 -36.00 -7.44
N GLN A 280 17.42 -35.12 -7.49
CA GLN A 280 18.80 -35.51 -7.20
C GLN A 280 18.98 -35.96 -5.74
N GLN A 281 18.34 -35.26 -4.79
CA GLN A 281 18.38 -35.67 -3.38
C GLN A 281 17.70 -37.03 -3.15
N GLN A 282 16.56 -37.29 -3.79
CA GLN A 282 15.89 -38.58 -3.71
C GLN A 282 16.74 -39.71 -4.30
N GLN A 283 17.41 -39.47 -5.44
CA GLN A 283 18.31 -40.45 -6.04
C GLN A 283 19.52 -40.75 -5.15
N GLN A 284 20.12 -39.73 -4.51
CA GLN A 284 21.21 -39.93 -3.57
C GLN A 284 20.78 -40.74 -2.34
N GLN A 285 19.58 -40.47 -1.79
CA GLN A 285 19.04 -41.25 -0.67
C GLN A 285 18.77 -42.71 -1.06
N GLN A 286 18.25 -42.96 -2.27
CA GLN A 286 18.04 -44.32 -2.77
C GLN A 286 19.37 -45.07 -2.98
N GLN A 287 20.40 -44.40 -3.51
CA GLN A 287 21.73 -45.00 -3.67
C GLN A 287 22.38 -45.33 -2.31
N GLN A 288 22.27 -44.44 -1.33
CA GLN A 288 22.75 -44.70 0.02
C GLN A 288 22.00 -45.88 0.67
N HIS A 289 20.69 -45.98 0.47
CA HIS A 289 19.90 -47.09 0.98
C HIS A 289 20.27 -48.43 0.33
N GLN A 290 20.50 -48.45 -0.99
CA GLN A 290 20.97 -49.65 -1.70
C GLN A 290 22.38 -50.06 -1.26
N GLN A 291 23.29 -49.11 -1.03
CA GLN A 291 24.62 -49.40 -0.51
C GLN A 291 24.57 -49.97 0.92
N GLN A 292 23.68 -49.48 1.78
CA GLN A 292 23.48 -50.04 3.12
C GLN A 292 22.90 -51.46 3.07
N GLN A 293 21.98 -51.75 2.15
CA GLN A 293 21.44 -53.10 1.95
C GLN A 293 22.46 -54.10 1.39
N GLN A 294 23.46 -53.64 0.62
CA GLN A 294 24.54 -54.50 0.13
C GLN A 294 25.65 -54.76 1.15
N GLN A 295 25.69 -53.98 2.24
CA GLN A 295 26.67 -54.14 3.34
C GLN A 295 26.12 -54.98 4.51
N GLN A 296 24.83 -55.34 4.50
CA GLN A 296 24.19 -56.26 5.45
C GLN A 296 24.12 -57.67 4.84
#